data_AF-A0A3D3F611-F1
#
_entry.id   AF-A0A3D3F611-F1
#
_cell.length_a   1.000
_cell.length_b   1.000
_cell.length_c   1.000
_cell.angle_alpha   90.00
_cell.angle_beta   90.00
_cell.angle_gamma   90.00
#
_symmetry.space_group_name_H-M   'P 1'
#
loop_
_entity.id
_entity.type
_entity.pdbx_description
1 polymer ?
#
loop_
_entity_poly.entity_id
_entity_poly.type
_entity_poly.pdbx_seq_one_letter_code
_entity_poly.pdbx_strand_id
1 'polypeptide(L)'
;GQIRNKAEELQAGSIGAAVKLKDVRTHNTLNEKGVEQRFDFIRYPEPRYRRAIKPVNEAYAEKLNEALTRMKGEDPTWIVEISKELKQTIV
;
A
#
# COMPACT_ATOMS: atom_id res chain seq x y z
N GLY A 1 7.13 12.66 18.58
CA GLY A 1 5.91 12.40 17.78
C GLY A 1 4.75 11.83 18.59
N GLN A 2 4.52 12.27 19.84
CA GLN A 2 3.33 11.88 20.62
C GLN A 2 2.20 12.92 20.58
N ILE A 3 2.46 14.11 20.05
CA ILE A 3 1.49 15.21 20.02
C ILE A 3 0.84 15.25 18.65
N ARG A 4 -0.43 14.87 18.57
CA ARG A 4 -1.28 15.05 17.38
C ARG A 4 -1.96 16.41 17.46
N ASN A 5 -1.39 17.41 16.80
CA ASN A 5 -2.01 18.72 16.65
C ASN A 5 -3.05 18.64 15.52
N LYS A 6 -4.32 18.93 15.83
CA LYS A 6 -5.36 19.03 14.81
C LYS A 6 -5.18 20.37 14.10
N ALA A 7 -5.02 20.33 12.78
CA ALA A 7 -5.11 21.49 11.91
C ALA A 7 -6.48 21.47 11.22
N GLU A 8 -7.16 22.61 11.18
CA GLU A 8 -8.45 22.76 10.50
C GLU A 8 -8.27 22.94 8.98
N GLU A 9 -7.16 23.57 8.58
CA GLU A 9 -6.79 23.80 7.19
C GLU A 9 -5.29 23.52 6.95
N LEU A 10 -4.95 23.17 5.72
CA LEU A 10 -3.57 23.01 5.26
C LEU A 10 -3.35 23.93 4.06
N GLN A 11 -2.31 24.77 4.13
CA GLN A 11 -1.94 25.66 3.03
C GLN A 11 -0.88 25.01 2.13
N ALA A 12 -0.71 25.56 0.92
CA ALA A 12 0.29 25.07 -0.03
C ALA A 12 1.70 25.03 0.60
N GLY A 13 2.41 23.91 0.44
CA GLY A 13 3.72 23.67 1.05
C GLY A 13 3.68 23.05 2.46
N SER A 14 2.49 22.93 3.08
CA SER A 14 2.34 22.22 4.35
C SER A 14 2.32 20.71 4.16
N ILE A 15 2.90 19.98 5.11
CA ILE A 15 2.82 18.50 5.17
C ILE A 15 1.89 18.13 6.33
N GLY A 16 0.82 17.41 6.02
CA GLY A 16 -0.17 16.99 7.00
C GLY A 16 -0.73 15.61 6.69
N ALA A 17 -1.44 15.04 7.66
CA ALA A 17 -2.08 13.74 7.54
C ALA A 17 -3.60 13.88 7.62
N ALA A 18 -4.29 13.59 6.52
CA ALA A 18 -5.74 13.47 6.49
C ALA A 18 -6.14 12.09 7.04
N VAL A 19 -7.16 12.05 7.90
CA VAL A 19 -7.71 10.81 8.45
C VAL A 19 -9.03 10.44 7.78
N LYS A 20 -9.31 9.14 7.67
CA LYS A 20 -10.58 8.59 7.14
C LYS A 20 -10.88 8.94 5.68
N LEU A 21 -9.85 9.09 4.84
CA LEU A 21 -10.04 9.12 3.39
C LEU A 21 -10.52 7.76 2.89
N LYS A 22 -11.55 7.75 2.05
CA LYS A 22 -12.04 6.54 1.37
C LYS A 22 -11.34 6.40 0.03
N ASP A 23 -10.93 5.19 -0.30
CA ASP A 23 -10.34 4.83 -1.60
C ASP A 23 -9.10 5.62 -2.02
N VAL A 24 -8.36 6.17 -1.05
CA VAL A 24 -7.07 6.85 -1.29
C VAL A 24 -5.93 5.96 -0.86
N ARG A 25 -4.94 5.77 -1.73
CA ARG A 25 -3.71 5.02 -1.49
C ARG A 25 -2.48 5.89 -1.72
N THR A 26 -1.31 5.31 -1.40
CA THR A 26 0.00 5.89 -1.67
C THR A 26 0.11 6.33 -3.13
N HIS A 27 0.63 7.55 -3.38
CA HIS A 27 0.77 8.20 -4.70
C HIS A 27 -0.51 8.74 -5.35
N ASN A 28 -1.66 8.74 -4.68
CA ASN A 28 -2.83 9.43 -5.23
C ASN A 28 -2.69 10.95 -5.07
N THR A 29 -3.02 11.68 -6.14
CA THR A 29 -3.11 13.14 -6.12
C THR A 29 -4.52 13.55 -5.73
N LEU A 30 -4.65 14.37 -4.68
CA LEU A 30 -5.93 14.95 -4.27
C LEU A 30 -6.08 16.32 -4.92
N ASN A 31 -7.09 16.46 -5.79
CA ASN A 31 -7.38 17.70 -6.51
C ASN A 31 -8.78 18.24 -6.17
N GLU A 32 -9.00 19.49 -6.59
CA GLU A 32 -10.34 20.06 -6.66
C GLU A 32 -11.22 19.31 -7.68
N LYS A 33 -12.54 19.33 -7.46
CA LYS A 33 -13.51 18.71 -8.36
C LYS A 33 -13.41 19.31 -9.76
N GLY A 34 -13.24 18.46 -10.77
CA GLY A 34 -13.11 18.87 -12.17
C GLY A 34 -11.68 19.08 -12.66
N VAL A 35 -10.67 18.84 -11.80
CA VAL A 35 -9.25 18.95 -12.14
C VAL A 35 -8.60 17.57 -12.21
N GLU A 36 -8.08 17.18 -13.38
CA GLU A 36 -7.42 15.88 -13.60
C GLU A 36 -5.88 15.93 -13.56
N GLN A 37 -5.31 16.86 -12.80
CA GLN A 37 -3.85 16.98 -12.67
C GLN A 37 -3.30 15.76 -11.92
N ARG A 38 -2.46 14.96 -12.58
CA ARG A 38 -1.86 13.77 -11.97
C ARG A 38 -0.36 13.93 -11.94
N PHE A 39 0.24 13.64 -10.79
CA PHE A 39 1.69 13.50 -10.71
C PHE A 39 2.12 12.11 -11.17
N ASP A 40 3.34 12.04 -11.72
CA ASP A 40 3.91 10.76 -12.12
C ASP A 40 4.08 9.85 -10.90
N PHE A 41 3.77 8.57 -11.10
CA PHE A 41 3.99 7.55 -10.08
C PHE A 41 5.49 7.35 -9.85
N ILE A 42 5.86 7.18 -8.58
CA ILE A 42 7.22 6.77 -8.23
C ILE A 42 7.46 5.37 -8.82
N ARG A 43 8.48 5.26 -9.67
CA ARG A 43 8.93 3.98 -10.21
C ARG A 43 9.84 3.32 -9.18
N TYR A 44 9.33 2.30 -8.52
CA TYR A 44 10.12 1.48 -7.60
C TYR A 44 10.97 0.47 -8.38
N PRO A 45 12.21 0.20 -7.95
CA PRO A 45 13.01 -0.87 -8.53
C PRO A 45 12.41 -2.24 -8.20
N GLU A 46 12.74 -3.24 -9.02
CA GLU A 46 12.37 -4.64 -8.76
C GLU A 46 12.98 -5.13 -7.43
N PRO A 47 12.23 -5.90 -6.61
CA PRO A 47 12.74 -6.50 -5.40
C PRO A 47 13.93 -7.43 -5.69
N ARG A 48 15.06 -7.18 -5.01
CA ARG A 48 16.28 -7.99 -5.16
C ARG A 48 16.19 -9.35 -4.46
N TYR A 49 15.32 -9.48 -3.46
CA TYR A 49 15.11 -10.69 -2.70
C TYR A 49 13.65 -11.09 -2.80
N ARG A 50 13.41 -12.38 -3.01
CA ARG A 50 12.08 -13.00 -3.02
C ARG A 50 12.14 -14.22 -2.11
N ARG A 51 11.07 -14.48 -1.37
CA ARG A 51 10.98 -15.61 -0.43
C ARG A 51 9.65 -16.34 -0.61
N ALA A 52 9.73 -17.66 -0.67
CA ALA A 52 8.55 -18.51 -0.57
C ALA A 52 8.03 -18.52 0.87
N ILE A 53 6.75 -18.22 1.03
CA ILE A 53 6.03 -18.29 2.29
C ILE A 53 4.94 -19.34 2.20
N LYS A 54 4.68 -20.01 3.33
CA LYS A 54 3.58 -20.96 3.47
C LYS A 54 2.85 -20.70 4.78
N PRO A 55 1.52 -20.87 4.81
CA PRO A 55 0.80 -20.83 6.07
C PRO A 55 1.23 -22.01 6.94
N VAL A 56 1.24 -21.81 8.26
CA VAL A 56 1.59 -22.86 9.21
C VAL A 56 0.53 -23.98 9.17
N ASN A 57 -0.75 -23.59 9.11
CA ASN A 57 -1.89 -24.49 8.95
C ASN A 57 -2.80 -23.97 7.83
N GLU A 58 -3.56 -24.85 7.16
CA GLU A 58 -4.50 -24.49 6.09
C GLU A 58 -5.57 -23.48 6.54
N ALA A 59 -6.02 -23.56 7.80
CA ALA A 59 -6.97 -22.60 8.37
C ALA A 59 -6.47 -21.14 8.40
N TYR A 60 -5.16 -20.91 8.27
CA TYR A 60 -4.56 -19.58 8.23
C TYR A 60 -4.26 -19.08 6.80
N ALA A 61 -4.53 -19.89 5.77
CA ALA A 61 -4.24 -19.53 4.38
C ALA A 61 -5.01 -18.29 3.92
N GLU A 62 -6.30 -18.20 4.25
CA GLU A 62 -7.13 -17.04 3.91
C GLU A 62 -6.66 -15.78 4.63
N LYS A 63 -6.39 -15.88 5.94
CA LYS A 63 -5.88 -14.76 6.75
C LYS A 63 -4.52 -14.26 6.26
N LEU A 64 -3.66 -15.17 5.80
CA LEU A 64 -2.38 -14.81 5.19
C LEU A 64 -2.62 -13.99 3.92
N ASN A 65 -3.44 -14.48 2.98
CA ASN A 65 -3.74 -13.76 1.74
C ASN A 65 -4.38 -12.38 1.99
N GLU A 66 -5.27 -12.27 2.97
CA GLU A 66 -5.86 -10.99 3.37
C GLU A 66 -4.78 -10.01 3.87
N ALA A 67 -3.89 -10.47 4.75
CA ALA A 67 -2.79 -9.67 5.26
C ALA A 67 -1.83 -9.22 4.14
N LEU A 68 -1.49 -10.12 3.21
CA LEU A 68 -0.63 -9.79 2.07
C LEU A 68 -1.26 -8.74 1.15
N THR A 69 -2.57 -8.87 0.91
CA THR A 69 -3.33 -7.91 0.09
C THR A 69 -3.36 -6.53 0.75
N ARG A 70 -3.51 -6.48 2.08
CA ARG A 70 -3.46 -5.23 2.83
C ARG A 70 -2.07 -4.60 2.78
N MET A 71 -1.01 -5.39 2.98
CA MET A 71 0.38 -4.92 2.93
C MET A 71 0.74 -4.35 1.56
N LYS A 72 0.38 -5.04 0.47
CA LYS A 72 0.51 -4.52 -0.90
C LYS A 72 -0.25 -3.21 -1.13
N GLY A 73 -1.34 -3.03 -0.38
CA GLY A 73 -2.16 -1.84 -0.42
C GLY A 73 -1.53 -0.61 0.25
N GLU A 74 -0.70 -0.83 1.26
CA GLU A 74 0.04 0.20 1.99
C GLU A 74 1.39 0.48 1.31
N ASP A 75 2.08 -0.58 0.86
CA ASP A 75 3.37 -0.53 0.20
C ASP A 75 3.32 -1.12 -1.22
N PRO A 76 3.48 -0.29 -2.27
CA PRO A 76 3.46 -0.76 -3.66
C PRO A 76 4.70 -1.57 -4.06
N THR A 77 5.76 -1.61 -3.24
CA THR A 77 6.96 -2.41 -3.50
C THR A 77 6.77 -3.90 -3.20
N TRP A 78 5.67 -4.25 -2.53
CA TRP A 78 5.35 -5.63 -2.19
C TRP A 78 4.72 -6.36 -3.37
N ILE A 79 5.51 -7.27 -3.96
CA ILE A 79 5.10 -8.09 -5.10
C ILE A 79 4.75 -9.49 -4.60
N VAL A 80 3.46 -9.82 -4.65
CA VAL A 80 2.96 -11.14 -4.26
C VAL A 80 2.62 -11.93 -5.52
N GLU A 81 3.28 -13.07 -5.71
CA GLU A 81 3.11 -13.96 -6.86
C GLU A 81 2.79 -15.39 -6.38
N ILE A 82 1.90 -16.09 -7.10
CA ILE A 82 1.59 -17.50 -6.83
C ILE A 82 2.28 -18.33 -7.91
N SER A 83 3.33 -19.06 -7.52
CA SER A 83 4.04 -19.95 -8.43
C SER A 83 3.19 -21.20 -8.71
N LYS A 84 2.82 -21.40 -9.97
CA LYS A 84 2.03 -22.55 -10.42
C LYS A 84 2.83 -23.86 -10.38
N GLU A 85 4.15 -23.79 -10.55
CA GLU A 85 5.05 -24.95 -10.57
C GLU A 85 5.33 -25.46 -9.16
N LEU A 86 5.64 -24.55 -8.23
CA LEU A 86 5.98 -24.89 -6.85
C LEU A 86 4.75 -24.95 -5.93
N LYS A 87 3.58 -24.49 -6.40
CA LYS A 87 2.34 -24.33 -5.63
C LYS A 87 2.55 -23.53 -4.33
N GLN A 88 3.37 -22.48 -4.41
CA GLN A 88 3.77 -21.66 -3.28
C GLN A 88 3.54 -20.17 -3.57
N THR A 89 3.27 -19.41 -2.51
CA THR A 89 3.21 -17.95 -2.56
C THR A 89 4.61 -17.39 -2.37
N ILE A 90 5.04 -16.53 -3.30
CA ILE A 90 6.33 -15.85 -3.29
C ILE A 90 6.07 -14.37 -3.04
N VAL A 91 6.83 -13.79 -2.12
CA VAL A 91 6.80 -12.36 -1.75
C VAL A 91 8.20 -11.78 -1.82
#